data_AF-A0A2M8KW12-F1
#
_entry.id   AF-A0A2M8KW12-F1
#
_cell.length_a   1.000
_cell.length_b   1.000
_cell.length_c   1.000
_cell.angle_alpha   90.00
_cell.angle_beta   90.00
_cell.angle_gamma   90.00
#
_symmetry.space_group_name_H-M   'P 1'
#
loop_
_entity.id
_entity.type
_entity.pdbx_description
1 polymer ?
#
loop_
_entity_poly.entity_id
_entity_poly.type
_entity_poly.pdbx_seq_one_letter_code
_entity_poly.pdbx_strand_id
1 'polypeptide(L)'
;MNPKGIYDPLNEGGDKVMVEVVKRLIQEGDREEKELAKWNKKRPPYPGGTQLEILLQRGGLFGDVLTFTEDEEHDGEVKEVLGQEDWDRLVELRNRYINTSMTPQEWRISEQRRELYRILGKVVTVPQFQKYFSSEKYPEESGIVH
;
A
#
# COMPACT_ATOMS: atom_id res chain seq x y z
N MET A 1 25.27 -9.17 -10.31
CA MET A 1 23.85 -9.33 -10.69
C MET A 1 23.18 -10.24 -9.67
N ASN A 2 22.31 -9.70 -8.82
CA ASN A 2 21.63 -10.49 -7.78
C ASN A 2 20.31 -11.02 -8.38
N PRO A 3 20.05 -12.34 -8.41
CA PRO A 3 19.03 -12.96 -9.26
C PRO A 3 17.61 -12.96 -8.67
N LYS A 4 17.29 -11.98 -7.82
CA LYS A 4 15.95 -11.83 -7.24
C LYS A 4 15.59 -10.36 -7.37
N GLY A 5 14.73 -10.04 -8.34
CA GLY A 5 14.16 -8.70 -8.56
C GLY A 5 13.22 -8.26 -7.43
N ILE A 6 13.66 -8.42 -6.18
CA ILE A 6 13.09 -7.72 -5.04
C ILE A 6 13.51 -6.27 -5.27
N TYR A 7 12.52 -5.40 -5.53
CA TYR A 7 12.73 -3.96 -5.47
C TYR A 7 13.42 -3.64 -4.14
N ASP A 8 14.65 -3.12 -4.22
CA ASP A 8 15.49 -2.80 -3.08
C ASP A 8 15.60 -1.28 -2.94
N PRO A 9 14.63 -0.63 -2.26
CA PRO A 9 14.67 0.80 -1.99
C PRO A 9 15.81 1.20 -1.03
N LEU A 10 16.66 0.26 -0.58
CA LEU A 10 17.76 0.49 0.37
C LEU A 10 19.08 0.88 -0.30
N ASN A 11 19.22 0.75 -1.63
CA ASN A 11 20.49 1.01 -2.32
C ASN A 11 20.67 2.45 -2.81
N GLU A 12 19.66 3.31 -2.70
CA GLU A 12 19.73 4.72 -3.10
C GLU A 12 19.68 5.66 -1.90
N GLY A 13 20.71 5.66 -1.05
CA GLY A 13 21.07 6.79 -0.16
C GLY A 13 19.97 7.45 0.69
N GLY A 14 18.83 6.78 0.90
CA GLY A 14 17.65 7.36 1.53
C GLY A 14 17.88 7.57 3.02
N ASP A 15 17.35 8.67 3.53
CA ASP A 15 17.36 8.98 4.96
C ASP A 15 16.80 7.78 5.75
N LYS A 16 17.42 7.43 6.90
CA LYS A 16 17.09 6.18 7.63
C LYS A 16 15.61 6.04 7.94
N VAL A 17 14.94 7.17 8.19
CA VAL A 17 13.50 7.26 8.43
C VAL A 17 12.68 6.80 7.22
N MET A 18 13.09 7.17 6.01
CA MET A 18 12.39 6.79 4.77
C MET A 18 12.50 5.30 4.50
N VAL A 19 13.66 4.72 4.79
CA VAL A 19 13.90 3.28 4.74
C VAL A 19 12.97 2.52 5.69
N GLU A 20 12.77 3.02 6.90
CA GLU A 20 11.88 2.40 7.88
C GLU A 20 10.40 2.50 7.47
N VAL A 21 9.96 3.65 6.95
CA VAL A 21 8.60 3.85 6.46
C VAL A 21 8.27 2.88 5.32
N VAL A 22 9.18 2.68 4.36
CA VAL A 22 8.96 1.73 3.25
C VAL A 22 8.96 0.28 3.74
N LYS A 23 9.79 -0.08 4.73
CA LYS A 23 9.74 -1.41 5.35
C LYS A 23 8.41 -1.67 6.04
N ARG A 24 7.89 -0.69 6.79
CA ARG A 24 6.57 -0.76 7.44
C ARG A 24 5.46 -0.92 6.41
N LEU A 25 5.48 -0.12 5.34
CA LEU A 25 4.55 -0.23 4.22
C LEU A 25 4.52 -1.67 3.68
N ILE A 26 5.69 -2.28 3.46
CA ILE A 26 5.77 -3.65 2.95
C ILE A 26 5.18 -4.68 3.92
N GLN A 27 5.55 -4.60 5.21
CA GLN A 27 5.09 -5.53 6.25
C GLN A 27 3.58 -5.46 6.45
N GLU A 28 3.03 -4.25 6.43
CA GLU A 28 1.60 -4.03 6.64
C GLU A 28 0.79 -4.44 5.41
N GLY A 29 1.27 -4.17 4.20
CA GLY A 29 0.66 -4.70 2.97
C GLY A 29 0.65 -6.23 2.94
N ASP A 30 1.72 -6.88 3.43
CA ASP A 30 1.79 -8.34 3.57
C ASP A 30 0.71 -8.93 4.49
N ARG A 31 0.32 -8.20 5.53
CA ARG A 31 -0.78 -8.54 6.44
C ARG A 31 -2.12 -8.32 5.75
N GLU A 32 -2.26 -7.18 5.08
CA GLU A 32 -3.47 -6.78 4.38
C GLU A 32 -3.84 -7.73 3.25
N GLU A 33 -2.87 -8.20 2.46
CA GLU A 33 -3.07 -9.23 1.42
C GLU A 33 -3.81 -10.47 1.95
N LYS A 34 -3.49 -10.91 3.18
CA LYS A 34 -4.13 -12.08 3.79
C LYS A 34 -5.58 -11.78 4.18
N GLU A 35 -5.84 -10.58 4.69
CA GLU A 35 -7.18 -10.15 5.07
C GLU A 35 -8.05 -9.91 3.82
N LEU A 36 -7.51 -9.26 2.79
CA LEU A 36 -8.14 -9.10 1.48
C LEU A 36 -8.51 -10.47 0.87
N ALA A 37 -7.58 -11.44 0.88
CA ALA A 37 -7.87 -12.77 0.36
C ALA A 37 -8.97 -13.51 1.15
N LYS A 38 -9.04 -13.34 2.48
CA LYS A 38 -10.14 -13.88 3.30
C LYS A 38 -11.47 -13.20 2.95
N TRP A 39 -11.44 -11.89 2.72
CA TRP A 39 -12.62 -11.11 2.39
C TRP A 39 -13.14 -11.44 0.99
N ASN A 40 -12.28 -11.50 -0.03
CA ASN A 40 -12.66 -11.83 -1.41
C ASN A 40 -13.35 -13.21 -1.51
N LYS A 41 -13.00 -14.17 -0.63
CA LYS A 41 -13.68 -15.47 -0.53
C LYS A 41 -15.10 -15.40 0.06
N LYS A 42 -15.38 -14.38 0.86
CA LYS A 42 -16.64 -14.18 1.59
C LYS A 42 -17.42 -12.97 1.09
N ARG A 43 -17.03 -12.40 -0.06
CA ARG A 43 -17.43 -11.07 -0.55
C ARG A 43 -18.95 -10.91 -0.51
N PRO A 44 -19.48 -10.10 0.43
CA PRO A 44 -20.89 -9.77 0.44
C PRO A 44 -21.21 -8.81 -0.72
N PRO A 45 -22.43 -8.84 -1.27
CA PRO A 45 -22.92 -7.76 -2.12
C PRO A 45 -23.13 -6.50 -1.25
N TYR A 46 -22.23 -5.51 -1.33
CA TYR A 46 -22.32 -4.30 -0.49
C TYR A 46 -22.92 -3.11 -1.25
N PRO A 47 -23.86 -2.34 -0.62
CA PRO A 47 -24.54 -1.21 -1.26
C PRO A 47 -24.13 0.20 -0.77
N GLY A 48 -22.98 0.43 -0.12
CA GLY A 48 -22.55 1.80 0.25
C GLY A 48 -21.11 1.93 0.76
N GLY A 49 -20.48 3.09 0.51
CA GLY A 49 -19.03 3.38 0.70
C GLY A 49 -18.19 2.98 -0.52
N THR A 50 -16.98 3.55 -0.74
CA THR A 50 -16.08 2.92 -1.71
C THR A 50 -15.64 1.59 -1.12
N GLN A 51 -15.64 0.52 -1.92
CA GLN A 51 -15.21 -0.81 -1.46
C GLN A 51 -13.81 -0.79 -0.85
N LEU A 52 -12.98 0.19 -1.24
CA LEU A 52 -11.64 0.42 -0.75
C LEU A 52 -11.64 0.88 0.72
N GLU A 53 -12.41 1.92 1.08
CA GLU A 53 -12.42 2.47 2.44
C GLU A 53 -12.79 1.41 3.50
N ILE A 54 -13.79 0.58 3.21
CA ILE A 54 -14.25 -0.47 4.13
C ILE A 54 -13.22 -1.62 4.21
N LEU A 55 -12.55 -1.91 3.10
CA LEU A 55 -11.53 -2.95 3.01
C LEU A 55 -10.24 -2.55 3.74
N LEU A 56 -9.85 -1.27 3.62
CA LEU A 56 -8.50 -0.79 3.94
C LEU A 56 -8.37 -0.10 5.30
N GLN A 57 -9.47 0.19 6.00
CA GLN A 57 -9.46 0.70 7.37
C GLN A 57 -8.73 -0.20 8.39
N ARG A 58 -8.39 -1.46 8.03
CA ARG A 58 -7.61 -2.39 8.86
C ARG A 58 -6.21 -2.66 8.33
N GLY A 59 -5.83 -1.99 7.24
CA GLY A 59 -4.59 -2.18 6.51
C GLY A 59 -3.35 -1.72 7.28
N GLY A 60 -3.48 -0.67 8.07
CA GLY A 60 -2.33 0.07 8.58
C GLY A 60 -1.91 1.16 7.59
N LEU A 61 -0.68 1.64 7.69
CA LEU A 61 0.02 2.50 6.76
C LEU A 61 -0.21 2.11 5.29
N PHE A 62 -0.19 0.82 4.95
CA PHE A 62 -0.45 0.39 3.56
C PHE A 62 -1.87 0.73 3.09
N GLY A 63 -2.87 0.37 3.89
CA GLY A 63 -4.27 0.71 3.62
C GLY A 63 -4.53 2.22 3.63
N ASP A 64 -3.88 2.94 4.54
CA ASP A 64 -3.96 4.41 4.63
C ASP A 64 -3.37 5.07 3.37
N VAL A 65 -2.20 4.64 2.91
CA VAL A 65 -1.59 5.18 1.68
C VAL A 65 -2.45 4.82 0.46
N LEU A 66 -2.97 3.61 0.37
CA LEU A 66 -3.87 3.23 -0.72
C LEU A 66 -5.16 4.06 -0.74
N THR A 67 -5.79 4.25 0.42
CA THR A 67 -7.03 5.03 0.54
C THR A 67 -6.77 6.51 0.24
N PHE A 68 -5.67 7.06 0.74
CA PHE A 68 -5.23 8.43 0.42
C PHE A 68 -5.05 8.65 -1.08
N THR A 69 -4.56 7.65 -1.82
CA THR A 69 -4.42 7.76 -3.28
C THR A 69 -5.73 7.64 -4.06
N GLU A 70 -6.85 7.35 -3.40
CA GLU A 70 -8.21 7.39 -3.97
C GLU A 70 -8.97 8.67 -3.60
N ASP A 71 -8.41 9.48 -2.70
CA ASP A 71 -9.05 10.70 -2.26
C ASP A 71 -9.00 11.79 -3.33
N GLU A 72 -10.17 12.11 -3.91
CA GLU A 72 -10.32 13.12 -4.95
C GLU A 72 -9.77 14.50 -4.54
N GLU A 73 -9.72 14.81 -3.24
CA GLU A 73 -9.14 16.06 -2.73
C GLU A 73 -7.63 16.13 -2.99
N HIS A 74 -6.94 14.98 -3.00
CA HIS A 74 -5.48 14.89 -3.07
C HIS A 74 -4.95 14.32 -4.40
N ASP A 75 -5.84 13.88 -5.31
CA ASP A 75 -5.49 13.33 -6.63
C ASP A 75 -4.48 14.19 -7.39
N GLY A 76 -4.68 15.51 -7.41
CA GLY A 76 -3.80 16.45 -8.10
C GLY A 76 -2.37 16.42 -7.55
N GLU A 77 -2.23 16.47 -6.22
CA GLU A 77 -0.91 16.48 -5.54
C GLU A 77 -0.19 15.14 -5.73
N VAL A 78 -0.91 14.02 -5.60
CA VAL A 78 -0.35 12.69 -5.80
C VAL A 78 0.10 12.51 -7.26
N LYS A 79 -0.71 12.99 -8.21
CA LYS A 79 -0.39 12.92 -9.63
C LYS A 79 0.81 13.78 -10.01
N GLU A 80 0.99 14.96 -9.40
CA GLU A 80 2.19 15.79 -9.58
C GLU A 80 3.45 15.08 -9.09
N VAL A 81 3.38 14.39 -7.94
CA VAL A 81 4.50 13.62 -7.40
C VAL A 81 4.86 12.42 -8.28
N LEU A 82 3.85 11.68 -8.73
CA LEU A 82 4.06 10.44 -9.47
C LEU A 82 4.36 10.66 -10.95
N GLY A 83 3.80 11.72 -11.54
CA GLY A 83 3.66 11.87 -12.97
C GLY A 83 2.49 11.05 -13.53
N GLN A 84 2.05 11.40 -14.74
CA GLN A 84 0.87 10.82 -15.39
C GLN A 84 0.96 9.30 -15.56
N GLU A 85 2.12 8.77 -15.97
CA GLU A 85 2.31 7.34 -16.22
C GLU A 85 2.15 6.50 -14.95
N ASP A 86 2.87 6.85 -13.88
CA ASP A 86 2.77 6.15 -12.59
C ASP A 86 1.39 6.35 -11.95
N TRP A 87 0.73 7.48 -12.18
CA TRP A 87 -0.65 7.73 -11.74
C TRP A 87 -1.64 6.78 -12.43
N ASP A 88 -1.63 6.71 -13.76
CA ASP A 88 -2.53 5.82 -14.51
C ASP A 88 -2.29 4.36 -14.10
N ARG A 89 -1.02 4.01 -13.89
CA ARG A 89 -0.63 2.68 -13.45
C ARG A 89 -1.07 2.39 -12.01
N LEU A 90 -1.01 3.36 -11.11
CA LEU A 90 -1.51 3.24 -9.74
C LEU A 90 -3.01 2.91 -9.74
N VAL A 91 -3.80 3.65 -10.50
CA VAL A 91 -5.26 3.45 -10.59
C VAL A 91 -5.58 2.04 -11.09
N GLU A 92 -4.88 1.56 -12.13
CA GLU A 92 -5.05 0.20 -12.64
C GLU A 92 -4.66 -0.87 -11.59
N LEU A 93 -3.48 -0.73 -10.99
CA LEU A 93 -2.95 -1.70 -10.03
C LEU A 93 -3.75 -1.75 -8.74
N ARG A 94 -4.26 -0.61 -8.26
CA ARG A 94 -5.17 -0.52 -7.11
C ARG A 94 -6.46 -1.29 -7.39
N ASN A 95 -7.10 -1.02 -8.52
CA ASN A 95 -8.32 -1.74 -8.92
C ASN A 95 -8.09 -3.25 -9.04
N ARG A 96 -6.94 -3.64 -9.58
CA ARG A 96 -6.55 -5.05 -9.70
C ARG A 96 -6.27 -5.69 -8.35
N TYR A 97 -5.59 -5.01 -7.44
CA TYR A 97 -5.31 -5.48 -6.09
C TYR A 97 -6.61 -5.84 -5.37
N ILE A 98 -7.56 -4.90 -5.27
CA ILE A 98 -8.84 -5.07 -4.59
C ILE A 98 -9.62 -6.26 -5.18
N ASN A 99 -9.64 -6.37 -6.50
CA ASN A 99 -10.45 -7.36 -7.20
C ASN A 99 -9.68 -8.64 -7.55
N THR A 100 -8.49 -8.84 -7.00
CA THR A 100 -7.66 -9.99 -7.35
C THR A 100 -8.29 -11.30 -6.88
N SER A 101 -8.28 -12.30 -7.76
CA SER A 101 -8.56 -13.70 -7.41
C SER A 101 -7.30 -14.48 -7.04
N MET A 102 -6.13 -13.84 -7.10
CA MET A 102 -4.85 -14.46 -6.75
C MET A 102 -4.80 -14.73 -5.25
N THR A 103 -4.18 -15.84 -4.88
CA THR A 103 -3.81 -16.09 -3.48
C THR A 103 -2.73 -15.09 -3.04
N PRO A 104 -2.54 -14.87 -1.72
CA PRO A 104 -1.46 -14.01 -1.23
C PRO A 104 -0.07 -14.45 -1.73
N GLN A 105 0.16 -15.76 -1.88
CA GLN A 105 1.44 -16.28 -2.39
C GLN A 105 1.66 -15.91 -3.86
N GLU A 106 0.64 -16.08 -4.70
CA GLU A 106 0.71 -15.70 -6.12
C GLU A 106 0.87 -14.19 -6.28
N TRP A 107 0.15 -13.40 -5.49
CA TRP A 107 0.27 -11.94 -5.50
C TRP A 107 1.68 -11.49 -5.10
N ARG A 108 2.26 -12.09 -4.06
CA ARG A 108 3.62 -11.79 -3.56
C ARG A 108 4.72 -11.90 -4.60
N ILE A 109 4.62 -12.87 -5.48
CA ILE A 109 5.61 -13.08 -6.54
C ILE A 109 5.29 -12.32 -7.82
N SER A 110 4.11 -11.69 -7.91
CA SER A 110 3.67 -10.99 -9.12
C SER A 110 4.45 -9.70 -9.37
N GLU A 111 4.62 -9.36 -10.65
CA GLU A 111 5.18 -8.07 -11.06
C GLU A 111 4.26 -6.90 -10.66
N GLN A 112 2.95 -7.13 -10.68
CA GLN A 112 1.92 -6.15 -10.29
C GLN A 112 2.10 -5.70 -8.84
N ARG A 113 2.35 -6.62 -7.92
CA ARG A 113 2.64 -6.26 -6.53
C ARG A 113 3.91 -5.42 -6.44
N ARG A 114 4.99 -5.83 -7.11
CA ARG A 114 6.26 -5.07 -7.06
C ARG A 114 6.05 -3.64 -7.55
N GLU A 115 5.32 -3.49 -8.63
CA GLU A 115 5.02 -2.19 -9.23
C GLU A 115 4.11 -1.34 -8.33
N LEU A 116 3.05 -1.92 -7.77
CA LEU A 116 2.16 -1.23 -6.84
C LEU A 116 2.94 -0.72 -5.62
N TYR A 117 3.77 -1.58 -5.01
CA TYR A 117 4.54 -1.22 -3.81
C TYR A 117 5.63 -0.20 -4.13
N ARG A 118 6.21 -0.22 -5.34
CA ARG A 118 7.14 0.82 -5.80
C ARG A 118 6.42 2.17 -5.88
N ILE A 119 5.24 2.23 -6.48
CA ILE A 119 4.48 3.47 -6.64
C ILE A 119 4.00 4.01 -5.29
N LEU A 120 3.40 3.16 -4.45
CA LEU A 120 3.01 3.53 -3.09
C LEU A 120 4.22 3.94 -2.24
N GLY A 121 5.37 3.31 -2.46
CA GLY A 121 6.65 3.69 -1.89
C GLY A 121 7.00 5.15 -2.19
N LYS A 122 6.86 5.59 -3.45
CA LYS A 122 7.07 7.01 -3.81
C LYS A 122 6.15 7.93 -3.01
N VAL A 123 4.86 7.61 -2.94
CA VAL A 123 3.85 8.42 -2.23
C VAL A 123 4.17 8.52 -0.74
N VAL A 124 4.40 7.40 -0.05
CA VAL A 124 4.64 7.39 1.39
C VAL A 124 5.96 8.09 1.77
N THR A 125 6.90 8.17 0.82
CA THR A 125 8.17 8.88 0.99
C THR A 125 8.08 10.38 0.73
N VAL A 126 6.91 10.94 0.41
CA VAL A 126 6.79 12.40 0.28
C VAL A 126 6.54 13.03 1.65
N PRO A 127 7.42 13.93 2.13
CA PRO A 127 7.26 14.54 3.46
C PRO A 127 5.92 15.24 3.67
N GLN A 128 5.39 15.91 2.64
CA GLN A 128 4.12 16.64 2.71
C GLN A 128 2.91 15.72 2.97
N PHE A 129 3.01 14.43 2.61
CA PHE A 129 1.93 13.46 2.79
C PHE A 129 2.00 12.73 4.13
N GLN A 130 3.13 12.77 4.84
CA GLN A 130 3.31 12.00 6.08
C GLN A 130 2.28 12.34 7.17
N LYS A 131 1.74 13.58 7.18
CA LYS A 131 0.69 13.99 8.11
C LYS A 131 -0.62 13.18 7.95
N TYR A 132 -0.87 12.59 6.79
CA TYR A 132 -2.07 11.78 6.53
C TYR A 132 -1.93 10.33 7.01
N PHE A 133 -0.69 9.89 7.26
CA PHE A 133 -0.31 8.51 7.58
C PHE A 133 0.17 8.33 9.03
N SER A 134 -0.07 9.33 9.90
CA SER A 134 0.64 9.43 11.18
C SER A 134 0.41 8.23 12.11
N SER A 135 1.47 7.88 12.85
CA SER A 135 1.55 6.77 13.79
C SER A 135 0.60 6.85 14.98
N GLU A 136 -0.06 7.99 15.24
CA GLU A 136 -1.07 8.10 16.29
C GLU A 136 -2.33 7.26 16.01
N LYS A 137 -2.61 6.93 14.74
CA LYS A 137 -3.68 6.01 14.35
C LYS A 137 -3.35 4.54 14.60
N TYR A 138 -2.06 4.20 14.74
CA TYR A 138 -1.56 2.85 14.88
C TYR A 138 -0.59 2.80 16.05
N PRO A 139 -1.08 2.77 17.31
CA PRO A 139 -0.20 2.53 18.43
C PRO A 139 0.58 1.24 18.12
N GLU A 140 1.91 1.34 18.13
CA GLU A 140 2.75 0.14 18.13
C GLU A 140 2.17 -0.79 19.19
N GLU A 141 1.85 -2.03 18.84
CA GLU A 141 1.51 -3.07 19.82
C GLU A 141 2.75 -3.27 20.69
N SER A 142 2.91 -2.40 21.67
CA SER A 142 3.86 -2.51 22.74
C SER A 142 3.37 -3.63 23.65
N GLY A 143 3.81 -4.84 23.32
CA GLY A 143 3.94 -5.95 24.25
C GLY A 143 2.69 -6.79 24.45
N ILE A 144 2.79 -8.06 24.04
CA ILE A 144 2.66 -9.15 25.02
C ILE A 144 3.82 -10.13 24.77
N VAL A 145 4.85 -10.01 25.61
CA VAL A 145 5.70 -11.15 25.97
C VAL A 145 4.88 -11.98 26.96
N HIS A 146 4.50 -13.20 26.56
CA HIS A 146 4.18 -14.28 27.50
C HIS A 146 4.84 -15.56 27.00
#